data_AF-A0A387HL12-F1
#
_entry.id   AF-A0A387HL12-F1
#
_cell.length_a   1.000
_cell.length_b   1.000
_cell.length_c   1.000
_cell.angle_alpha   90.00
_cell.angle_beta   90.00
_cell.angle_gamma   90.00
#
_symmetry.space_group_name_H-M   'P 1'
#
loop_
_entity.id
_entity.type
_entity.pdbx_description
1 polymer ?
#
loop_
_entity_poly.entity_id
_entity_poly.type
_entity_poly.pdbx_seq_one_letter_code
_entity_poly.pdbx_strand_id
1 'polypeptide(L)' 'MSHQTSLTERGSFAVARCSCGWAGPARRSRDRARADAETHALTLPSPSPPPDPVDA' A
#
# COMPACT_ATOMS: atom_id res chain seq x y z
N MET A 1 8.51 -13.49 -4.49
CA MET A 1 7.07 -13.18 -4.41
C MET A 1 6.87 -11.80 -5.02
N SER A 2 6.08 -11.70 -6.09
CA SER A 2 5.82 -10.43 -6.78
C SER A 2 4.75 -9.63 -6.02
N HIS A 3 5.01 -8.33 -5.80
CA HIS A 3 4.03 -7.42 -5.23
C HIS A 3 2.95 -7.12 -6.28
N GLN A 4 1.71 -7.54 -6.00
CA GLN A 4 0.56 -7.17 -6.82
C GLN A 4 -0.15 -6.01 -6.16
N THR A 5 -0.04 -4.83 -6.76
CA THR A 5 -0.71 -3.62 -6.28
C THR A 5 -2.04 -3.42 -7.00
N SER A 6 -2.99 -2.80 -6.31
CA SER A 6 -4.32 -2.51 -6.81
C SER A 6 -4.80 -1.18 -6.22
N LEU A 7 -5.57 -0.43 -7.00
CA LEU A 7 -6.16 0.83 -6.57
C LEU A 7 -7.58 0.57 -6.09
N THR A 8 -7.90 1.01 -4.87
CA THR A 8 -9.27 0.99 -4.34
C THR A 8 -9.82 2.41 -4.32
N GLU A 9 -11.00 2.60 -4.89
CA GLU A 9 -11.68 3.89 -4.95
C GLU A 9 -12.84 3.95 -3.96
N ARG A 10 -12.98 5.10 -3.29
CA ARG A 10 -14.06 5.43 -2.37
C ARG A 10 -14.52 6.86 -2.65
N GLY A 11 -15.42 7.03 -3.61
CA GLY A 11 -15.85 8.34 -4.09
C GLY A 11 -14.71 9.11 -4.76
N SER A 12 -14.40 10.31 -4.27
CA SER A 12 -13.29 11.14 -4.77
C SER A 12 -11.92 10.70 -4.22
N PHE A 13 -11.87 9.69 -3.36
CA PHE A 13 -10.66 9.18 -2.74
C PHE A 13 -10.17 7.91 -3.46
N ALA A 14 -8.86 7.80 -3.63
CA ALA A 14 -8.20 6.63 -4.21
C ALA A 14 -7.02 6.24 -3.31
N VAL A 15 -6.91 4.96 -2.98
CA VAL A 15 -5.86 4.41 -2.10
C VAL A 15 -5.24 3.19 -2.78
N ALA A 16 -3.91 3.14 -2.80
CA ALA A 16 -3.19 1.96 -3.25
C ALA A 16 -3.13 0.88 -2.16
N ARG A 17 -3.30 -0.38 -2.54
CA ARG A 17 -3.14 -1.55 -1.68
C ARG A 17 -2.30 -2.60 -2.39
N CYS A 18 -1.55 -3.38 -1.64
CA CYS A 18 -0.82 -4.53 -2.17
C CYS A 18 -1.29 -5.83 -1.53
N SER A 19 -1.20 -6.93 -2.26
CA SER A 19 -1.44 -8.28 -1.73
C SER A 19 -0.53 -8.66 -0.55
N CYS A 20 0.58 -7.93 -0.33
CA CYS A 20 1.45 -8.09 0.84
C CYS A 20 0.93 -7.41 2.12
N GLY A 21 -0.17 -6.66 2.05
CA GLY A 21 -0.74 -5.92 3.18
C GLY A 21 -0.39 -4.43 3.23
N TRP A 22 0.52 -3.96 2.37
CA TRP A 22 0.87 -2.53 2.29
C TRP A 22 -0.31 -1.67 1.79
N ALA A 23 -0.43 -0.45 2.33
CA ALA A 23 -1.37 0.57 1.89
C ALA A 23 -0.66 1.91 1.66
N GLY A 24 -0.92 2.53 0.51
CA GLY A 24 -0.26 3.77 0.10
C GLY A 24 -0.69 5.00 0.88
N PRO A 25 0.20 6.01 1.03
CA PRO A 25 -0.08 7.24 1.76
C PRO A 25 -1.03 8.19 1.02
N ALA A 26 -1.05 8.19 -0.31
CA ALA A 26 -1.96 9.05 -1.07
C ALA A 26 -3.40 8.52 -1.00
N ARG A 27 -4.32 9.35 -0.49
CA ARG A 27 -5.75 9.02 -0.40
C ARG A 27 -6.67 9.84 -1.31
N ARG A 28 -6.18 10.93 -1.91
CA ARG A 28 -7.02 11.94 -2.59
C ARG A 28 -6.76 12.16 -4.08
N SER A 29 -5.73 11.51 -4.63
CA SER A 29 -5.38 11.65 -6.04
C SER A 29 -5.11 10.27 -6.61
N ARG A 30 -5.83 9.92 -7.67
CA ARG A 30 -5.65 8.66 -8.40
C ARG A 30 -4.24 8.51 -8.92
N ASP A 31 -3.68 9.58 -9.48
CA ASP A 31 -2.34 9.56 -10.05
C ASP A 31 -1.27 9.38 -8.98
N ARG A 32 -1.43 10.04 -7.83
CA ARG A 32 -0.52 9.79 -6.70
C ARG A 32 -0.65 8.37 -6.14
N ALA A 33 -1.87 7.86 -6.00
CA ALA A 33 -2.06 6.48 -5.56
C ALA A 33 -1.43 5.48 -6.54
N ARG A 34 -1.50 5.74 -7.85
CA ARG A 34 -0.83 4.91 -8.88
C ARG A 34 0.69 4.98 -8.75
N ALA A 35 1.26 6.17 -8.61
CA ALA A 35 2.70 6.35 -8.42
C ALA A 35 3.20 5.66 -7.14
N ASP A 36 2.44 5.73 -6.04
CA ASP A 36 2.75 5.03 -4.80
C ASP A 36 2.77 3.50 -5.03
N ALA A 37 1.78 2.97 -5.75
CA ALA A 37 1.69 1.55 -6.09
C ALA A 37 2.85 1.05 -6.96
N GLU A 38 3.23 1.82 -7.99
CA GLU A 38 4.37 1.51 -8.86
C GLU A 38 5.67 1.53 -8.06
N THR A 39 5.87 2.56 -7.25
CA THR A 39 7.03 2.68 -6.36
C THR A 39 7.12 1.50 -5.40
N HIS A 40 6.00 1.10 -4.80
CA HIS A 40 5.97 -0.07 -3.91
C HIS A 40 6.27 -1.38 -4.65
N ALA A 41 5.74 -1.57 -5.86
CA ALA A 41 6.01 -2.77 -6.65
C ALA A 41 7.50 -2.90 -7.02
N LEU A 42 8.19 -1.78 -7.18
CA LEU A 42 9.63 -1.70 -7.47
C LEU A 42 10.51 -1.76 -6.21
N THR A 43 9.99 -1.28 -5.09
CA THR A 43 10.71 -1.29 -3.82
C THR A 43 10.67 -2.69 -3.22
N LEU A 44 11.85 -3.29 -3.00
CA LEU A 44 11.94 -4.56 -2.29
C LEU A 44 11.26 -4.43 -0.91
N PRO A 45 10.46 -5.42 -0.48
CA PRO A 45 9.69 -5.32 0.75
C PRO A 45 10.63 -5.09 1.93
N SER A 46 10.52 -3.92 2.57
CA SER A 46 11.05 -3.77 3.92
C SER A 46 10.16 -4.63 4.84
N PRO A 47 10.72 -5.62 5.56
CA PRO A 47 9.92 -6.41 6.48
C PRO A 47 9.32 -5.46 7.53
N SER A 48 8.00 -5.42 7.61
CA SER A 48 7.31 -4.66 8.65
C SER A 48 7.80 -5.14 10.02
N PRO A 49 8.02 -4.24 11.00
CA PRO A 49 8.32 -4.67 12.36
C PRO A 49 7.17 -5.58 12.85
N PRO A 50 7.48 -6.63 13.63
CA PRO A 50 6.47 -7.55 14.13
C PRO A 50 5.37 -6.75 14.87
N PRO A 51 4.10 -7.19 14.82
CA PRO A 51 3.05 -6.55 15.59
C PRO A 51 3.49 -6.50 17.06
N ASP A 52 3.36 -5.33 17.69
CA ASP A 52 3.60 -5.18 19.12
C ASP A 52 2.85 -6.31 19.86
N PRO A 53 3.49 -7.05 20.77
CA PRO A 53 2.78 -8.07 21.52
C PRO A 53 1.66 -7.39 22.27
N VAL A 54 0.42 -7.69 21.86
CA VAL A 54 -0.78 -7.25 22.55
C VAL A 54 -0.67 -7.79 23.99
N ASP A 55 -0.65 -6.86 24.95
CA ASP A 55 -0.41 -7.05 26.38
C ASP A 55 -1.21 -8.26 26.92
N ALA A 56 -0.52 -9.15 27.63
CA ALA A 56 -0.98 -10.44 28.15
C ALA A 56 -1.38 -10.38 29.62
#